data_AF-A0A6I5WJ64-F1
#
_entry.id   AF-A0A6I5WJ64-F1
#
_cell.length_a   1.000
_cell.length_b   1.000
_cell.length_c   1.000
_cell.angle_alpha   90.00
_cell.angle_beta   90.00
_cell.angle_gamma   90.00
#
_symmetry.space_group_name_H-M   'P 1'
#
loop_
_entity.id
_entity.type
_entity.pdbx_description
1 polymer ?
#
loop_
_entity_poly.entity_id
_entity_poly.type
_entity_poly.pdbx_seq_one_letter_code
_entity_poly.pdbx_strand_id
1 'polypeptide(L)'
;MSPIPAPRPAPAASPVPSTYIRYLRDRLLEAEAGLTAMSEKYERTKARFDRCYARQGITPEADIVNYINAKSMNPELKFWYSKVEHFQREVTAYGAALTGLEAAGRMLAVEDHRADNQRVRSGRRGLNRVS
;
A
#
# COMPACT_ATOMS: atom_id res chain seq x y z
N MET A 1 22.86 34.70 40.56
CA MET A 1 21.87 33.71 40.06
C MET A 1 22.35 33.24 38.70
N SER A 2 22.80 31.99 38.59
CA SER A 2 23.24 31.41 37.31
C SER A 2 22.01 30.98 36.50
N PRO A 3 21.92 31.32 35.20
CA PRO A 3 20.78 30.90 34.38
C PRO A 3 20.83 29.39 34.18
N ILE A 4 19.72 28.73 34.51
CA ILE A 4 19.50 27.31 34.23
C ILE A 4 19.50 27.12 32.71
N PRO A 5 20.32 26.22 32.14
CA PRO A 5 20.32 26.00 30.69
C PRO A 5 18.98 25.42 30.26
N ALA A 6 18.41 26.00 29.19
CA ALA A 6 17.17 25.54 28.61
C ALA A 6 17.25 24.05 28.23
N PRO A 7 16.16 23.28 28.41
CA PRO A 7 16.14 21.86 28.09
C PRO A 7 16.46 21.65 26.61
N ARG A 8 17.44 20.78 26.35
CA ARG A 8 17.87 20.43 24.99
C ARG A 8 16.68 19.78 24.26
N PRO A 9 16.30 20.23 23.04
CA PRO A 9 15.19 19.65 22.32
C PRO A 9 15.43 18.14 22.10
N ALA A 10 14.41 17.34 22.40
CA ALA A 10 14.46 15.90 22.17
C ALA A 10 14.73 15.62 20.68
N PRO A 11 15.55 14.61 20.34
CA PRO A 11 15.77 14.25 18.95
C PRO A 11 14.43 13.89 18.29
N ALA A 12 14.20 14.45 17.11
CA ALA A 12 13.06 14.12 16.27
C ALA A 12 12.95 12.59 16.12
N ALA A 13 11.73 12.07 16.23
CA ALA A 13 11.44 10.65 16.17
C ALA A 13 12.17 9.99 14.98
N SER A 14 12.75 8.82 15.23
CA SER A 14 13.57 8.14 14.23
C SER A 14 12.77 7.93 12.94
N PRO A 15 13.24 8.42 11.78
CA PRO A 15 12.58 8.20 10.51
C PRO A 15 12.43 6.70 10.28
N VAL A 16 11.30 6.28 9.71
CA VAL A 16 11.04 4.87 9.41
C VAL A 16 12.27 4.24 8.75
N PRO A 17 12.82 3.14 9.30
CA PRO A 17 14.08 2.60 8.81
C PRO A 17 14.02 2.29 7.32
N SER A 18 15.06 2.67 6.57
CA SER A 18 15.16 2.39 5.13
C SER A 18 15.10 0.89 4.82
N THR A 19 15.53 0.06 5.77
CA THR A 19 15.40 -1.41 5.72
C THR A 19 13.94 -1.86 5.68
N TYR A 20 13.04 -1.19 6.40
CA TYR A 20 11.61 -1.49 6.39
C TYR A 20 10.96 -1.06 5.07
N ILE A 21 11.36 0.10 4.52
CA ILE A 21 10.90 0.54 3.19
C ILE A 21 11.33 -0.46 2.11
N ARG A 22 12.59 -0.92 2.16
CA ARG A 22 13.09 -1.93 1.22
C ARG A 22 12.32 -3.25 1.35
N TYR A 23 12.09 -3.71 2.58
CA TYR A 23 11.26 -4.88 2.85
C TYR A 23 9.87 -4.76 2.22
N LEU A 24 9.17 -3.64 2.42
CA LEU A 24 7.85 -3.42 1.83
C LEU A 24 7.87 -3.43 0.30
N ARG A 25 8.92 -2.87 -0.31
CA ARG A 25 9.10 -2.91 -1.77
C ARG A 25 9.32 -4.34 -2.27
N ASP A 26 10.17 -5.10 -1.61
CA ASP A 26 10.45 -6.49 -1.99
C ASP A 26 9.19 -7.35 -1.86
N ARG A 27 8.42 -7.17 -0.77
CA ARG A 27 7.12 -7.84 -0.57
C ARG A 27 6.06 -7.44 -1.60
N LEU A 28 6.04 -6.17 -2.01
CA LEU A 28 5.13 -5.71 -3.07
C LEU A 28 5.45 -6.42 -4.40
N LEU A 29 6.72 -6.47 -4.79
CA LEU A 29 7.16 -7.15 -6.02
C LEU A 29 6.85 -8.65 -5.97
N GLU A 30 7.07 -9.29 -4.83
CA GLU A 30 6.72 -10.70 -4.61
C GLU A 30 5.20 -10.91 -4.76
N ALA A 31 4.39 -10.01 -4.20
CA ALA A 31 2.94 -10.08 -4.29
C ALA A 31 2.43 -9.85 -5.73
N GLU A 32 3.04 -8.95 -6.49
CA GLU A 32 2.72 -8.72 -7.91
C GLU A 32 3.06 -9.93 -8.79
N ALA A 33 4.22 -10.55 -8.55
CA ALA A 33 4.61 -11.79 -9.22
C ALA A 33 3.66 -12.94 -8.86
N GLY A 34 3.30 -13.05 -7.58
CA GLY A 34 2.30 -14.01 -7.09
C GLY A 34 0.93 -13.79 -7.73
N LEU A 35 0.46 -12.55 -7.82
CA LEU A 35 -0.81 -12.19 -8.45
C LEU A 35 -0.82 -12.60 -9.93
N THR A 36 0.24 -12.30 -10.66
CA THR A 36 0.38 -12.66 -12.07
C THR A 36 0.31 -14.18 -12.25
N ALA A 37 1.13 -14.91 -11.48
CA ALA A 37 1.19 -16.36 -11.57
C ALA A 37 -0.13 -17.05 -11.18
N MET A 38 -0.84 -16.54 -10.17
CA MET A 38 -2.14 -17.11 -9.77
C MET A 38 -3.25 -16.76 -10.75
N SER A 39 -3.21 -15.56 -11.34
CA SER A 39 -4.18 -15.14 -12.36
C SER A 39 -4.08 -16.02 -13.61
N GLU A 40 -2.87 -16.32 -14.08
CA GLU A 40 -2.68 -17.24 -15.21
C GLU A 40 -3.22 -18.64 -14.93
N LYS A 41 -3.02 -19.16 -13.71
CA LYS A 41 -3.55 -20.46 -13.29
C LYS A 41 -5.07 -20.45 -13.21
N TYR A 42 -5.65 -19.39 -12.67
CA TYR A 42 -7.10 -19.19 -12.64
C TYR A 42 -7.68 -19.15 -14.06
N GLU A 43 -7.12 -18.33 -14.95
CA GLU A 43 -7.62 -18.20 -16.33
C GLU A 43 -7.48 -19.49 -17.13
N ARG A 44 -6.38 -20.23 -16.97
CA ARG A 44 -6.21 -21.54 -17.61
C ARG A 44 -7.27 -22.53 -17.12
N THR A 45 -7.53 -22.55 -15.82
CA THR A 45 -8.56 -23.42 -15.21
C THR A 45 -9.94 -23.01 -15.69
N LYS A 46 -10.23 -21.71 -15.74
CA LYS A 46 -11.49 -21.15 -16.23
C LYS A 46 -11.72 -21.51 -17.69
N ALA A 47 -10.72 -21.36 -18.55
CA ALA A 47 -10.82 -21.74 -19.96
C ALA A 47 -11.08 -23.25 -20.16
N ARG A 48 -10.58 -24.11 -19.26
CA ARG A 48 -10.92 -25.54 -19.28
C ARG A 48 -12.37 -25.77 -18.85
N PHE A 49 -12.80 -25.14 -17.76
CA PHE A 49 -14.19 -25.18 -17.28
C PHE A 49 -15.16 -24.70 -18.37
N ASP A 50 -14.92 -23.54 -18.97
CA ASP A 50 -15.78 -22.95 -19.99
C ASP A 50 -15.93 -23.88 -21.20
N ARG A 51 -14.83 -24.50 -21.66
CA ARG A 51 -14.89 -25.47 -22.77
C ARG A 51 -15.70 -26.72 -22.43
N CYS A 52 -15.65 -27.20 -21.19
CA CYS A 52 -16.43 -28.36 -20.75
C CYS A 52 -17.93 -28.05 -20.75
N TYR A 53 -18.33 -26.90 -20.23
CA TYR A 53 -19.73 -26.52 -20.09
C TYR A 53 -20.35 -25.97 -21.38
N ALA A 54 -19.55 -25.33 -22.24
CA ALA A 54 -20.01 -24.89 -23.56
C ALA A 54 -20.52 -26.05 -24.43
N ARG A 55 -19.95 -27.27 -24.30
CA ARG A 55 -20.44 -28.48 -24.98
C ARG A 55 -21.83 -28.91 -24.54
N GLN A 56 -22.29 -28.45 -23.38
CA GLN A 56 -23.60 -28.72 -22.81
C GLN A 56 -24.57 -27.54 -23.04
N GLY A 57 -24.16 -26.51 -23.81
CA GLY A 57 -24.93 -25.29 -23.99
C GLY A 57 -24.88 -24.34 -22.79
N ILE A 58 -24.14 -24.68 -21.73
CA ILE A 58 -24.03 -23.86 -20.52
C ILE A 58 -22.89 -22.86 -20.72
N THR A 59 -23.27 -21.63 -21.07
CA THR A 59 -22.36 -20.49 -21.28
C THR A 59 -22.94 -19.25 -20.61
N PRO A 60 -22.12 -18.22 -20.31
CA PRO A 60 -22.64 -16.96 -19.76
C PRO A 60 -23.74 -16.34 -20.64
N GLU A 61 -23.67 -16.51 -21.96
CA GLU A 61 -24.59 -15.91 -22.92
C GLU A 61 -25.87 -16.74 -23.11
N ALA A 62 -25.77 -18.07 -23.09
CA ALA A 62 -26.91 -18.96 -23.34
C ALA A 62 -27.65 -19.37 -22.06
N ASP A 63 -26.94 -19.52 -20.94
CA ASP A 63 -27.50 -19.99 -19.67
C ASP A 63 -26.65 -19.52 -18.47
N ILE A 64 -26.75 -18.22 -18.17
CA ILE A 64 -25.97 -17.58 -17.12
C ILE A 64 -26.23 -18.18 -15.73
N VAL A 65 -27.45 -18.63 -15.46
CA VAL A 65 -27.85 -19.16 -14.14
C VAL A 65 -27.13 -20.47 -13.87
N ASN A 66 -27.20 -21.42 -14.80
CA ASN A 66 -26.49 -22.69 -14.65
C ASN A 66 -24.98 -22.51 -14.75
N TYR A 67 -24.49 -21.56 -15.55
CA TYR A 67 -23.07 -21.22 -15.59
C TYR A 67 -22.56 -20.71 -14.23
N ILE A 68 -23.26 -19.77 -13.58
CA ILE A 68 -22.89 -19.25 -12.26
C ILE A 68 -22.95 -20.37 -11.22
N ASN A 69 -24.01 -21.18 -11.22
CA ASN A 69 -24.15 -22.30 -10.30
C ASN A 69 -22.99 -23.29 -10.45
N ALA A 70 -22.74 -23.76 -11.67
CA ALA A 70 -21.61 -24.66 -11.98
C ALA A 70 -20.25 -24.06 -11.61
N LYS A 71 -20.00 -22.79 -11.93
CA LYS A 71 -18.75 -22.10 -11.60
C LYS A 71 -18.57 -22.01 -10.09
N SER A 72 -19.64 -21.68 -9.37
CA SER A 72 -19.62 -21.58 -7.91
C SER A 72 -19.42 -22.94 -7.24
N MET A 73 -19.85 -24.05 -7.85
CA MET A 73 -19.66 -25.38 -7.28
C MET A 73 -18.30 -25.99 -7.63
N ASN A 74 -17.52 -25.37 -8.52
CA ASN A 74 -16.21 -25.86 -8.93
C ASN A 74 -15.12 -25.55 -7.86
N PRO A 75 -14.56 -26.56 -7.18
CA PRO A 75 -13.59 -26.34 -6.11
C PRO A 75 -12.24 -25.82 -6.61
N GLU A 76 -11.82 -26.20 -7.82
CA GLU A 76 -10.55 -25.79 -8.41
C GLU A 76 -10.58 -24.30 -8.78
N LEU A 77 -11.67 -23.84 -9.39
CA LEU A 77 -11.87 -22.42 -9.69
C LEU A 77 -11.96 -21.58 -8.42
N LYS A 78 -12.69 -22.04 -7.40
CA LYS A 78 -12.73 -21.40 -6.08
C LYS A 78 -11.33 -21.28 -5.47
N PHE A 79 -10.54 -22.35 -5.52
CA PHE A 79 -9.18 -22.35 -4.99
C PHE A 79 -8.31 -21.31 -5.69
N TRP A 80 -8.23 -21.32 -7.02
CA TRP A 80 -7.38 -20.38 -7.74
C TRP A 80 -7.84 -18.94 -7.58
N TYR A 81 -9.15 -18.70 -7.60
CA TYR A 81 -9.71 -17.38 -7.35
C TYR A 81 -9.36 -16.87 -5.94
N SER A 82 -9.44 -17.73 -4.92
CA SER A 82 -9.02 -17.35 -3.55
C SER A 82 -7.55 -16.95 -3.46
N LYS A 83 -6.67 -17.55 -4.28
CA LYS A 83 -5.26 -17.19 -4.37
C LYS A 83 -5.05 -15.86 -5.07
N VAL A 84 -5.80 -15.59 -6.14
CA VAL A 84 -5.81 -14.27 -6.79
C VAL A 84 -6.24 -13.18 -5.80
N GLU A 85 -7.35 -13.39 -5.08
CA GLU A 85 -7.81 -12.42 -4.07
C GLU A 85 -6.77 -12.18 -2.97
N HIS A 86 -6.09 -13.23 -2.51
CA HIS A 86 -5.04 -13.11 -1.51
C HIS A 86 -3.93 -12.16 -1.97
N PHE A 87 -3.40 -12.35 -3.17
CA PHE A 87 -2.34 -11.49 -3.69
C PHE A 87 -2.83 -10.08 -4.05
N GLN A 88 -4.08 -9.92 -4.51
CA GLN A 88 -4.67 -8.59 -4.68
C GLN A 88 -4.69 -7.80 -3.37
N ARG A 89 -5.05 -8.46 -2.26
CA ARG A 89 -5.04 -7.85 -0.92
C ARG A 89 -3.61 -7.49 -0.50
N GLU A 90 -2.63 -8.37 -0.73
CA GLU A 90 -1.22 -8.08 -0.41
C GLU A 90 -0.66 -6.90 -1.23
N VAL A 91 -0.86 -6.88 -2.55
CA VAL A 91 -0.45 -5.77 -3.42
C VAL A 91 -1.05 -4.45 -2.94
N THR A 92 -2.35 -4.46 -2.63
CA THR A 92 -3.05 -3.28 -2.11
C THR A 92 -2.47 -2.83 -0.77
N ALA A 93 -2.21 -3.77 0.15
CA ALA A 93 -1.70 -3.45 1.49
C ALA A 93 -0.28 -2.88 1.45
N TYR A 94 0.65 -3.53 0.73
CA TYR A 94 2.03 -3.05 0.64
C TYR A 94 2.14 -1.74 -0.15
N GLY A 95 1.36 -1.59 -1.23
CA GLY A 95 1.28 -0.34 -1.99
C GLY A 95 0.73 0.81 -1.16
N ALA A 96 -0.34 0.57 -0.39
CA ALA A 96 -0.90 1.57 0.53
C ALA A 96 0.09 1.96 1.64
N ALA A 97 0.81 0.98 2.20
CA ALA A 97 1.83 1.24 3.21
C ALA A 97 2.95 2.15 2.67
N LEU A 98 3.50 1.84 1.50
CA LEU A 98 4.53 2.67 0.86
C LEU A 98 4.03 4.08 0.54
N THR A 99 2.82 4.19 -0.01
CA THR A 99 2.20 5.49 -0.31
C THR A 99 1.96 6.32 0.95
N GLY A 100 1.51 5.68 2.03
CA GLY A 100 1.28 6.32 3.32
C GLY A 100 2.58 6.82 3.96
N LEU A 101 3.67 6.04 3.85
CA LEU A 101 4.99 6.45 4.32
C LEU A 101 5.52 7.67 3.54
N GLU A 102 5.36 7.67 2.21
CA GLU A 102 5.75 8.82 1.38
C GLU A 102 4.94 10.07 1.72
N ALA A 103 3.62 9.93 1.90
CA ALA A 103 2.73 11.02 2.29
C ALA A 103 3.11 11.59 3.67
N ALA A 104 3.34 10.74 4.66
CA ALA A 104 3.77 11.15 6.00
C ALA A 104 5.12 11.89 5.94
N GLY A 105 6.08 11.39 5.15
CA GLY A 105 7.36 12.05 4.94
C GLY A 105 7.22 13.47 4.38
N ARG A 106 6.33 13.67 3.39
CA ARG A 106 6.03 15.01 2.86
C ARG A 106 5.39 15.94 3.89
N MET A 107 4.46 15.43 4.70
CA MET A 107 3.77 16.24 5.73
C MET A 107 4.75 16.74 6.79
N LEU A 108 5.63 15.87 7.28
CA LEU A 108 6.63 16.21 8.28
C LEU A 108 7.68 17.20 7.74
N ALA A 109 8.15 17.01 6.49
CA ALA A 109 9.09 17.95 5.87
C ALA A 109 8.52 19.38 5.74
N VAL A 110 7.21 19.51 5.50
CA VAL A 110 6.53 20.82 5.45
C VAL A 110 6.44 21.48 6.83
N GLU A 111 6.27 20.70 7.90
CA GLU A 111 6.25 21.21 9.27
C GLU A 111 7.63 21.69 9.72
N ASP A 112 8.69 20.94 9.41
CA ASP A 112 10.07 21.32 9.72
C ASP A 112 10.45 22.64 9.02
N HIS A 113 10.05 22.83 7.76
CA HIS A 113 10.30 24.08 7.03
C HIS A 113 9.54 25.28 7.62
N ARG A 114 8.37 25.07 8.25
CA ARG A 114 7.65 26.14 8.96
C ARG A 114 8.29 26.46 10.31
N ALA A 115 8.75 25.43 11.04
CA ALA A 115 9.43 25.60 12.31
C ALA A 115 10.76 26.36 12.17
N ASP A 116 11.55 26.05 11.14
CA ASP A 116 12.81 26.77 10.86
C ASP A 116 12.56 28.24 10.46
N ASN A 117 11.55 28.51 9.63
CA ASN A 117 11.19 29.88 9.26
C ASN A 117 10.68 30.71 10.46
N GLN A 118 10.04 30.09 11.45
CA GLN A 118 9.56 30.77 12.66
C GLN A 118 10.71 31.12 13.62
N ARG A 119 11.73 30.25 13.74
CA ARG A 119 12.94 30.52 14.53
C ARG A 119 13.77 31.67 13.95
N VAL A 120 13.89 31.77 12.63
CA VAL A 120 14.62 32.86 11.97
C VAL A 120 13.92 34.22 12.17
N ARG A 121 12.58 34.26 12.24
CA ARG A 121 11.84 35.51 12.50
C ARG A 121 11.88 35.98 13.95
N SER A 122 11.95 35.08 14.93
CA SER A 122 12.04 35.46 16.36
C SER A 122 13.43 35.95 16.78
N GLY A 123 14.48 35.73 15.97
CA GLY A 123 15.85 36.19 16.25
C GLY A 123 16.16 37.65 15.87
N ARG A 124 15.21 38.40 15.29
CA ARG A 124 15.44 39.75 14.72
C ARG A 124 14.57 40.86 15.33
N ARG A 125 14.26 40.79 16.62
CA ARG A 125 13.69 41.93 17.37
C ARG A 125 14.47 42.18 18.66
N GLY A 126 15.63 42.79 18.50
CA GLY A 126 16.36 43.42 19.59
C GLY A 126 17.05 44.68 19.08
N LEU A 127 16.82 45.78 19.81
CA LEU A 127 17.56 47.05 19.82
C LEU A 127 17.13 48.14 18.81
N ASN A 128 16.06 48.85 19.15
CA ASN A 128 16.03 50.32 18.99
C ASN A 128 15.69 50.92 20.36
N ARG A 129 16.75 51.24 21.13
CA ARG A 129 16.71 52.15 22.26
C ARG A 129 17.11 53.51 21.68
N VAL A 130 16.16 54.44 21.56
CA VAL A 130 16.45 55.85 21.23
C VAL A 130 16.51 56.61 22.55
N SER A 131 17.56 57.42 22.69
CA SER A 131 17.89 58.32 23.80
C SER A 131 16.86 59.40 24.05
#